data_AF-A0AAV6KJX2-F1
#
_entry.id   AF-A0AAV6KJX2-F1
#
_cell.length_a   1.000
_cell.length_b   1.000
_cell.length_c   1.000
_cell.angle_alpha   90.00
_cell.angle_beta   90.00
_cell.angle_gamma   90.00
#
_symmetry.space_group_name_H-M   'P 1'
#
loop_
_entity.id
_entity.type
_entity.pdbx_description
1 polymer ?
#
loop_
_entity_poly.entity_id
_entity_poly.type
_entity_poly.pdbx_seq_one_letter_code
_entity_poly.pdbx_strand_id
1 'polypeptide(L)'
;MDTLLKTHNKLEFLHPLHGFVEKTSGLSPSKPHSHELKFVPNKPNLKLGKNFSLKAKSSALLELVPETKKENLDFELPMYDPSKGLVVDLAIVGGGPAGLAVAQQVSAAGLSVCSIDPSPKLIWPNNYGVWVDEFEAMDLLDCLDTTWSGAVVFVDDKSTKDLGRPYGRVNRRQLKSKMMQKCILNGVKFHQAKVIKVIHEESKSLLICNDGVTIQAAVVLDATGFSRCLVQYDKPYNPGYQVAYGILAEVEEHPFDVNKMVFMDWRDSHLDNNRELKERNSRIPTFLYAMPFSSSRIFLEETSLVARPGLSMEDIQERMEARLRHLGIKVKSIEEDEHCVIPMGGPLPVLPQRVVGIGGTAGMVHPSTGYMVARTLAAAPIVADSIVRYLGSEKSIFGNDLSAEVWKDLWPIERRHQREFFCFGMDVLLKLDLEGTRRFFNAFFDLEPHYWHGFLSSRLFLPELLFFGLSLFSHASNTSRIEIMAKGTLPLVRMISNLVQDRE
;
A
#
# COMPACT_ATOMS: atom_id res chain seq x y z
N MET A 1 -41.26 -22.82 -22.36
CA MET A 1 -40.94 -23.36 -21.02
C MET A 1 -39.45 -23.67 -21.03
N ASP A 2 -38.55 -23.02 -20.32
CA ASP A 2 -38.63 -21.87 -19.43
C ASP A 2 -37.21 -21.30 -19.26
N THR A 3 -37.18 -19.97 -19.20
CA THR A 3 -36.22 -19.07 -18.53
C THR A 3 -34.70 -19.37 -18.50
N LEU A 4 -34.01 -18.61 -19.37
CA LEU A 4 -32.64 -18.12 -19.21
C LEU A 4 -32.54 -17.14 -18.03
N LEU A 5 -31.62 -17.37 -17.09
CA LEU A 5 -31.20 -16.39 -16.08
C LEU A 5 -29.68 -16.21 -16.13
N LYS A 6 -29.28 -15.08 -16.71
CA LYS A 6 -27.95 -14.48 -16.61
C LYS A 6 -27.71 -14.03 -15.16
N THR A 7 -26.66 -14.51 -14.51
CA THR A 7 -26.17 -13.93 -13.25
C THR A 7 -24.98 -13.02 -13.53
N HIS A 8 -25.14 -11.75 -13.17
CA HIS A 8 -24.07 -10.75 -13.13
C HIS A 8 -23.29 -10.91 -11.82
N ASN A 9 -21.97 -11.13 -11.90
CA ASN A 9 -21.08 -11.05 -10.76
C ASN A 9 -20.65 -9.59 -10.54
N LYS A 10 -21.27 -8.91 -9.56
CA LYS A 10 -20.70 -7.73 -8.90
C LYS A 10 -20.05 -8.20 -7.59
N LEU A 11 -18.74 -8.04 -7.49
CA LEU A 11 -17.98 -8.18 -6.26
C LEU A 11 -17.90 -6.80 -5.60
N GLU A 12 -18.75 -6.55 -4.61
CA GLU A 12 -18.57 -5.46 -3.64
C GLU A 12 -17.83 -6.01 -2.42
N PHE A 13 -16.75 -5.32 -2.02
CA PHE A 13 -16.02 -5.59 -0.78
C PHE A 13 -16.91 -5.23 0.42
N LEU A 14 -17.42 -6.24 1.13
CA LEU A 14 -18.13 -6.05 2.40
C LEU A 14 -17.16 -6.19 3.59
N HIS A 15 -17.16 -5.17 4.45
CA HIS A 15 -16.49 -5.13 5.74
C HIS A 15 -17.00 -6.23 6.71
N PRO A 16 -16.15 -6.81 7.58
CA PRO A 16 -16.60 -7.75 8.59
C PRO A 16 -17.20 -7.03 9.80
N LEU A 17 -18.48 -7.33 10.09
CA LEU A 17 -19.12 -7.03 11.38
C LEU A 17 -18.74 -8.10 12.41
N HIS A 18 -18.44 -7.65 13.62
CA HIS A 18 -18.08 -8.45 14.79
C HIS A 18 -19.11 -9.53 15.13
N GLY A 19 -18.65 -10.78 15.28
CA GLY A 19 -19.40 -11.89 15.88
C GLY A 19 -19.09 -12.01 17.37
N PHE A 20 -20.13 -11.91 18.21
CA PHE A 20 -20.11 -12.25 19.62
C PHE A 20 -20.30 -13.76 19.82
N VAL A 21 -19.67 -14.26 20.89
CA VAL A 21 -19.51 -15.66 21.31
C VAL A 21 -20.83 -16.31 21.76
N GLU A 22 -21.09 -17.54 21.30
CA GLU A 22 -22.11 -18.45 21.84
C GLU A 22 -21.65 -19.12 23.16
N LYS A 23 -22.54 -19.19 24.15
CA LYS A 23 -22.55 -20.23 25.19
C LYS A 23 -23.99 -20.65 25.52
N THR A 24 -24.34 -21.84 25.06
CA THR A 24 -25.12 -22.94 25.69
C THR A 24 -26.19 -22.64 26.76
N SER A 25 -27.43 -22.98 26.38
CA SER A 25 -28.55 -23.64 27.10
C SER A 25 -28.53 -23.87 28.63
N GLY A 26 -29.63 -23.49 29.28
CA GLY A 26 -30.07 -23.97 30.61
C GLY A 26 -31.52 -23.55 30.92
N LEU A 27 -32.30 -24.49 31.46
CA LEU A 27 -33.77 -24.52 31.57
C LEU A 27 -34.42 -23.72 32.72
N SER A 28 -35.67 -23.30 32.48
CA SER A 28 -36.85 -23.29 33.40
C SER A 28 -37.15 -22.10 34.34
N PRO A 29 -38.44 -21.90 34.73
CA PRO A 29 -39.07 -20.57 34.85
C PRO A 29 -39.67 -20.23 36.22
N SER A 30 -39.96 -18.95 36.49
CA SER A 30 -41.18 -18.50 37.23
C SER A 30 -41.24 -16.96 37.43
N LYS A 31 -42.34 -16.35 36.97
CA LYS A 31 -42.94 -15.06 37.42
C LYS A 31 -43.44 -15.19 38.89
N PRO A 32 -44.02 -14.19 39.62
CA PRO A 32 -44.77 -12.99 39.15
C PRO A 32 -44.64 -11.71 40.02
N HIS A 33 -45.03 -10.53 39.52
CA HIS A 33 -46.22 -9.71 39.86
C HIS A 33 -45.73 -8.23 39.71
N SER A 34 -46.48 -7.20 39.33
CA SER A 34 -47.88 -6.87 39.55
C SER A 34 -48.36 -5.85 38.51
N HIS A 35 -49.68 -5.81 38.33
CA HIS A 35 -50.46 -4.88 37.53
C HIS A 35 -50.15 -3.40 37.77
N GLU A 36 -50.23 -2.60 36.71
CA GLU A 36 -51.13 -1.44 36.69
C GLU A 36 -51.50 -1.05 35.24
N LEU A 37 -52.80 -0.97 35.00
CA LEU A 37 -53.42 -0.42 33.80
C LEU A 37 -53.23 1.11 33.79
N LYS A 38 -53.04 1.72 32.62
CA LYS A 38 -53.89 2.81 32.11
C LYS A 38 -53.42 3.41 30.76
N PHE A 39 -54.40 3.51 29.87
CA PHE A 39 -54.64 4.50 28.80
C PHE A 39 -53.65 4.67 27.62
N VAL A 40 -54.16 4.29 26.45
CA VAL A 40 -53.78 4.71 25.10
C VAL A 40 -54.09 6.21 24.91
N PRO A 41 -53.25 6.94 24.14
CA PRO A 41 -53.80 7.59 22.95
C PRO A 41 -52.95 7.40 21.68
N ASN A 42 -53.67 7.53 20.57
CA ASN A 42 -53.35 7.25 19.18
C ASN A 42 -52.11 7.93 18.58
N LYS A 43 -51.50 7.21 17.62
CA LYS A 43 -50.56 7.68 16.60
C LYS A 43 -51.12 8.86 15.77
N PRO A 44 -50.26 9.71 15.20
CA PRO A 44 -50.53 10.35 13.92
C PRO A 44 -49.81 9.59 12.78
N ASN A 45 -50.58 9.28 11.74
CA ASN A 45 -50.10 8.86 10.43
C ASN A 45 -49.34 10.02 9.77
N LEU A 46 -48.07 9.81 9.40
CA LEU A 46 -47.34 10.69 8.50
C LEU A 46 -47.03 9.95 7.20
N LYS A 47 -47.45 10.61 6.12
CA LYS A 47 -47.55 10.13 4.75
C LYS A 47 -46.20 9.66 4.22
N LEU A 48 -46.24 8.51 3.57
CA LEU A 48 -45.15 7.91 2.80
C LEU A 48 -44.83 8.83 1.59
N GLY A 49 -43.85 9.70 1.75
CA GLY A 49 -43.21 10.40 0.64
C GLY A 49 -42.30 9.42 -0.10
N LYS A 50 -42.56 9.21 -1.39
CA LYS A 50 -41.69 8.46 -2.30
C LYS A 50 -40.30 9.09 -2.30
N ASN A 51 -39.35 8.48 -1.61
CA ASN A 51 -37.93 8.73 -1.83
C ASN A 51 -37.59 8.21 -3.23
N PHE A 52 -37.57 9.11 -4.20
CA PHE A 52 -36.80 8.90 -5.42
C PHE A 52 -35.34 8.78 -4.99
N SER A 53 -34.84 7.55 -4.95
CA SER A 53 -33.41 7.27 -4.97
C SER A 53 -32.87 7.89 -6.26
N LEU A 54 -32.22 9.05 -6.12
CA LEU A 54 -31.40 9.63 -7.18
C LEU A 54 -30.29 8.62 -7.46
N LYS A 55 -30.41 7.90 -8.57
CA LYS A 55 -29.30 7.13 -9.15
C LYS A 55 -28.09 8.06 -9.23
N ALA A 56 -26.95 7.60 -8.72
CA ALA A 56 -25.66 8.26 -8.87
C ALA A 56 -25.49 8.66 -10.34
N LYS A 57 -25.27 9.96 -10.60
CA LYS A 57 -24.85 10.41 -11.94
C LYS A 57 -23.47 9.82 -12.14
N SER A 58 -23.35 8.85 -13.06
CA SER A 58 -22.04 8.48 -13.61
C SER A 58 -21.39 9.77 -14.09
N SER A 59 -20.17 10.06 -13.66
CA SER A 59 -19.48 11.24 -14.13
C SER A 59 -19.00 11.05 -15.56
N ALA A 60 -18.90 12.13 -16.34
CA ALA A 60 -18.45 12.08 -17.73
C ALA A 60 -17.04 11.50 -17.86
N LEU A 61 -16.21 11.62 -16.81
CA LEU A 61 -14.87 11.01 -16.77
C LEU A 61 -14.96 9.48 -16.67
N LEU A 62 -15.87 8.96 -15.84
CA LEU A 62 -16.07 7.52 -15.65
C LEU A 62 -16.65 6.83 -16.89
N GLU A 63 -17.37 7.57 -17.74
CA GLU A 63 -17.87 7.05 -19.02
C GLU A 63 -16.74 6.78 -20.04
N LEU A 64 -15.57 7.39 -19.86
CA LEU A 64 -14.39 7.20 -20.71
C LEU A 64 -13.48 6.06 -20.24
N VAL A 65 -13.71 5.52 -19.04
CA VAL A 65 -12.87 4.46 -18.48
C VAL A 65 -13.09 3.17 -19.27
N PRO A 66 -12.04 2.59 -19.87
CA PRO A 66 -12.16 1.35 -20.62
C PRO A 66 -12.48 0.18 -19.69
N GLU A 67 -13.04 -0.91 -20.24
CA GLU A 67 -13.07 -2.17 -19.50
C GLU A 67 -11.63 -2.60 -19.17
N THR A 68 -11.34 -2.85 -17.89
CA THR A 68 -10.00 -3.21 -17.42
C THR A 68 -9.47 -4.42 -18.17
N LYS A 69 -8.52 -4.21 -19.09
CA LYS A 69 -7.88 -5.29 -19.83
C LYS A 69 -6.82 -5.95 -18.95
N LYS A 70 -7.14 -7.13 -18.44
CA LYS A 70 -6.17 -7.99 -17.78
C LYS A 70 -5.17 -8.51 -18.80
N GLU A 71 -3.96 -7.99 -18.71
CA GLU A 71 -2.89 -8.39 -19.62
C GLU A 71 -1.96 -9.42 -18.98
N ASN A 72 -1.63 -10.47 -19.75
CA ASN A 72 -0.73 -11.52 -19.31
C ASN A 72 0.61 -11.44 -20.03
N LEU A 73 1.67 -11.85 -19.33
CA LEU A 73 2.96 -12.13 -19.93
C LEU A 73 2.90 -13.43 -20.71
N ASP A 74 3.56 -13.43 -21.87
CA ASP A 74 3.67 -14.60 -22.74
C ASP A 74 4.89 -15.45 -22.33
N PHE A 75 4.72 -16.21 -21.26
CA PHE A 75 5.70 -17.19 -20.79
C PHE A 75 5.07 -18.57 -20.64
N GLU A 76 5.83 -19.61 -21.00
CA GLU A 76 5.58 -20.96 -20.53
C GLU A 76 6.19 -21.13 -19.14
N LEU A 77 5.35 -21.45 -18.14
CA LEU A 77 5.80 -21.56 -16.75
C LEU A 77 6.15 -23.01 -16.42
N PRO A 78 7.33 -23.27 -15.83
CA PRO A 78 7.63 -24.58 -15.26
C PRO A 78 6.67 -24.87 -14.11
N MET A 79 5.62 -25.64 -14.36
CA MET A 79 4.60 -25.89 -13.34
C MET A 79 5.12 -26.84 -12.25
N TYR A 80 4.64 -26.63 -11.02
CA TYR A 80 4.85 -27.55 -9.90
C TYR A 80 4.11 -28.87 -10.17
N ASP A 81 4.81 -29.98 -9.96
CA ASP A 81 4.27 -31.32 -10.14
C ASP A 81 3.97 -31.96 -8.77
N PRO A 82 2.69 -32.03 -8.36
CA PRO A 82 2.33 -32.56 -7.04
C PRO A 82 2.63 -34.05 -6.89
N SER A 83 2.78 -34.80 -7.98
CA SER A 83 3.04 -36.25 -7.94
C SER A 83 4.43 -36.59 -7.40
N LYS A 84 5.38 -35.66 -7.49
CA LYS A 84 6.76 -35.87 -7.01
C LYS A 84 6.88 -35.85 -5.49
N GLY A 85 5.89 -35.28 -4.78
CA GLY A 85 5.86 -35.21 -3.31
C GLY A 85 7.09 -34.54 -2.69
N LEU A 86 7.80 -33.71 -3.45
CA LEU A 86 9.06 -33.08 -3.02
C LEU A 86 8.78 -31.98 -1.99
N VAL A 87 9.55 -31.99 -0.91
CA VAL A 87 9.65 -30.84 -0.01
C VAL A 87 10.56 -29.83 -0.68
N VAL A 88 10.04 -28.64 -0.97
CA VAL A 88 10.86 -27.55 -1.50
C VAL A 88 11.58 -26.81 -0.38
N ASP A 89 12.68 -26.15 -0.68
CA ASP A 89 13.42 -25.34 0.29
C ASP A 89 12.60 -24.09 0.66
N LEU A 90 11.98 -23.46 -0.34
CA LEU A 90 11.18 -22.25 -0.16
C LEU A 90 9.87 -22.31 -0.96
N ALA A 91 8.74 -22.15 -0.26
CA ALA A 91 7.47 -21.80 -0.88
C ALA A 91 7.18 -20.30 -0.69
N ILE A 92 6.90 -19.60 -1.78
CA ILE A 92 6.56 -18.18 -1.80
C ILE A 92 5.09 -18.03 -2.17
N VAL A 93 4.33 -17.32 -1.35
CA VAL A 93 2.90 -17.09 -1.55
C VAL A 93 2.70 -15.65 -2.00
N GLY A 94 2.39 -15.46 -3.28
CA GLY A 94 2.23 -14.16 -3.94
C GLY A 94 3.33 -13.86 -4.96
N GLY A 95 2.93 -13.61 -6.20
CA GLY A 95 3.78 -13.31 -7.36
C GLY A 95 4.00 -11.81 -7.61
N GLY A 96 4.01 -11.00 -6.54
CA GLY A 96 4.33 -9.58 -6.57
C GLY A 96 5.85 -9.31 -6.72
N PRO A 97 6.27 -8.03 -6.82
CA PRO A 97 7.70 -7.68 -6.93
C PRO A 97 8.54 -8.25 -5.79
N ALA A 98 8.00 -8.24 -4.57
CA ALA A 98 8.66 -8.76 -3.38
C ALA A 98 8.94 -10.27 -3.46
N GLY A 99 7.91 -11.05 -3.80
CA GLY A 99 8.01 -12.51 -3.88
C GLY A 99 8.93 -12.95 -5.02
N LEU A 100 8.81 -12.34 -6.20
CA LEU A 100 9.68 -12.68 -7.33
C LEU A 100 11.15 -12.28 -7.08
N ALA A 101 11.41 -11.17 -6.41
CA ALA A 101 12.77 -10.76 -6.07
C ALA A 101 13.46 -11.76 -5.13
N VAL A 102 12.75 -12.27 -4.11
CA VAL A 102 13.29 -13.32 -3.23
C VAL A 102 13.39 -14.66 -3.97
N ALA A 103 12.38 -15.03 -4.77
CA ALA A 103 12.40 -16.25 -5.59
C ALA A 103 13.65 -16.33 -6.45
N GLN A 104 13.95 -15.22 -7.15
CA GLN A 104 15.09 -15.12 -8.05
C GLN A 104 16.41 -15.37 -7.32
N GLN A 105 16.62 -14.75 -6.16
CA GLN A 105 17.90 -14.84 -5.45
C GLN A 105 18.09 -16.18 -4.75
N VAL A 106 17.05 -16.70 -4.11
CA VAL A 106 17.11 -18.01 -3.44
C VAL A 106 17.32 -19.13 -4.47
N SER A 107 16.64 -19.07 -5.61
CA SER A 107 16.84 -20.06 -6.69
C SER A 107 18.21 -19.92 -7.38
N ALA A 108 18.77 -18.71 -7.47
CA ALA A 108 20.12 -18.51 -7.99
C ALA A 108 21.20 -19.19 -7.13
N ALA A 109 20.94 -19.36 -5.84
CA ALA A 109 21.79 -20.11 -4.92
C ALA A 109 21.62 -21.64 -5.02
N GLY A 110 20.78 -22.13 -5.95
CA GLY A 110 20.56 -23.56 -6.20
C GLY A 110 19.48 -24.21 -5.33
N LEU A 111 18.78 -23.44 -4.49
CA LEU A 111 17.69 -23.95 -3.67
C LEU A 111 16.40 -24.12 -4.47
N SER A 112 15.61 -25.13 -4.12
CA SER A 112 14.34 -25.44 -4.76
C SER A 112 13.24 -24.48 -4.30
N VAL A 113 12.67 -23.75 -5.25
CA VAL A 113 11.64 -22.72 -4.97
C VAL A 113 10.34 -23.04 -5.68
N CYS A 114 9.22 -22.94 -4.95
CA CYS A 114 7.88 -22.93 -5.52
C CYS A 114 7.19 -21.57 -5.29
N SER A 115 6.82 -20.89 -6.37
CA SER A 115 6.01 -19.66 -6.35
C SER A 115 4.54 -19.99 -6.57
N ILE A 116 3.71 -19.65 -5.59
CA ILE A 116 2.27 -19.90 -5.59
C ILE A 116 1.54 -18.57 -5.75
N ASP A 117 0.81 -18.41 -6.84
CA ASP A 117 0.06 -17.20 -7.14
C ASP A 117 -1.22 -17.54 -7.93
N PRO A 118 -2.38 -16.91 -7.67
CA PRO A 118 -3.60 -17.21 -8.43
C PRO A 118 -3.56 -16.79 -9.91
N SER A 119 -2.66 -15.89 -10.28
CA SER A 119 -2.56 -15.29 -11.61
C SER A 119 -1.10 -14.93 -11.95
N PRO A 120 -0.18 -15.92 -11.99
CA PRO A 120 1.26 -15.66 -12.05
C PRO A 120 1.69 -14.92 -13.31
N LYS A 121 0.95 -15.06 -14.42
CA LYS A 121 1.22 -14.36 -15.69
C LYS A 121 0.65 -12.94 -15.76
N LEU A 122 -0.32 -12.59 -14.91
CA LEU A 122 -1.02 -11.30 -14.97
C LEU A 122 -0.07 -10.15 -14.63
N ILE A 123 0.05 -9.13 -15.47
CA ILE A 123 0.85 -7.94 -15.18
C ILE A 123 0.32 -7.26 -13.91
N TRP A 124 1.22 -6.73 -13.09
CA TRP A 124 0.81 -6.08 -11.84
C TRP A 124 -0.05 -4.85 -12.14
N PRO A 125 -1.22 -4.71 -11.48
CA PRO A 125 -2.21 -3.69 -11.83
C PRO A 125 -1.87 -2.28 -11.34
N ASN A 126 -0.98 -2.13 -10.35
CA ASN A 126 -0.68 -0.83 -9.73
C ASN A 126 0.48 -0.14 -10.46
N ASN A 127 0.42 1.17 -10.65
CA ASN A 127 1.56 1.96 -11.12
C ASN A 127 2.56 2.20 -9.99
N TYR A 128 3.83 2.31 -10.35
CA TYR A 128 4.90 2.61 -9.41
C TYR A 128 5.71 3.80 -9.90
N GLY A 129 5.85 4.80 -9.04
CA GLY A 129 6.86 5.85 -9.17
C GLY A 129 8.02 5.57 -8.25
N VAL A 130 9.24 5.89 -8.69
CA VAL A 130 10.48 5.71 -7.93
C VAL A 130 11.43 6.87 -8.16
N TRP A 131 12.32 7.14 -7.21
CA TRP A 131 13.44 8.01 -7.50
C TRP A 131 14.47 7.24 -8.35
N VAL A 132 15.00 7.89 -9.39
CA VAL A 132 15.85 7.20 -10.37
C VAL A 132 17.11 6.61 -9.72
N ASP A 133 17.69 7.30 -8.74
CA ASP A 133 18.87 6.83 -7.98
C ASP A 133 18.63 5.51 -7.23
N GLU A 134 17.39 5.24 -6.83
CA GLU A 134 17.05 3.99 -6.13
C GLU A 134 17.09 2.80 -7.09
N PHE A 135 16.59 2.98 -8.32
CA PHE A 135 16.63 1.93 -9.35
C PHE A 135 18.01 1.79 -9.98
N GLU A 136 18.77 2.88 -10.09
CA GLU A 136 20.17 2.84 -10.49
C GLU A 136 21.00 1.96 -9.54
N ALA A 137 20.85 2.16 -8.23
CA ALA A 137 21.55 1.37 -7.22
C ALA A 137 21.22 -0.14 -7.26
N MET A 138 20.13 -0.53 -7.94
CA MET A 138 19.68 -1.92 -8.09
C MET A 138 19.87 -2.49 -9.51
N ASP A 139 20.50 -1.75 -10.43
CA ASP A 139 20.61 -2.13 -11.85
C ASP A 139 19.25 -2.39 -12.53
N LEU A 140 18.29 -1.49 -12.27
CA LEU A 140 16.91 -1.55 -12.76
C LEU A 140 16.52 -0.33 -13.60
N LEU A 141 17.47 0.46 -14.08
CA LEU A 141 17.16 1.62 -14.95
C LEU A 141 16.44 1.23 -16.25
N ASP A 142 16.76 0.07 -16.79
CA ASP A 142 16.08 -0.50 -17.95
C ASP A 142 14.61 -0.81 -17.69
N CYS A 143 14.17 -0.86 -16.42
CA CYS A 143 12.78 -1.11 -16.03
C CYS A 143 11.98 0.19 -15.79
N LEU A 144 12.50 1.35 -16.21
CA LEU A 144 11.77 2.62 -16.24
C LEU A 144 11.26 2.90 -17.65
N ASP A 145 9.98 3.23 -17.82
CA ASP A 145 9.43 3.59 -19.14
C ASP A 145 9.58 5.09 -19.44
N THR A 146 9.59 5.93 -18.42
CA THR A 146 9.76 7.38 -18.55
C THR A 146 10.43 7.93 -17.30
N THR A 147 11.33 8.90 -17.52
CA THR A 147 12.02 9.62 -16.46
C THR A 147 11.88 11.13 -16.67
N TRP A 148 11.81 11.85 -15.56
CA TRP A 148 11.79 13.30 -15.51
C TRP A 148 13.05 13.78 -14.79
N SER A 149 13.66 14.86 -15.26
CA SER A 149 14.92 15.36 -14.71
C SER A 149 14.79 15.86 -13.27
N GLY A 150 13.57 16.14 -12.84
CA GLY A 150 13.24 16.57 -11.49
C GLY A 150 11.75 16.46 -11.20
N ALA A 151 11.40 16.88 -9.99
CA ALA A 151 10.05 16.92 -9.48
C ALA A 151 9.67 18.34 -9.04
N VAL A 152 8.38 18.68 -9.06
CA VAL A 152 7.87 19.98 -8.62
C VAL A 152 6.81 19.79 -7.55
N VAL A 153 6.84 20.64 -6.52
CA VAL A 153 5.80 20.71 -5.49
C VAL A 153 5.16 22.09 -5.52
N PHE A 154 3.87 22.16 -5.81
CA PHE A 154 3.07 23.37 -5.63
C PHE A 154 2.49 23.33 -4.22
N VAL A 155 3.06 24.15 -3.33
CA VAL A 155 2.56 24.26 -1.94
C VAL A 155 1.24 25.02 -1.94
N ASP A 156 1.18 26.13 -2.67
CA ASP A 156 -0.02 26.94 -2.87
C ASP A 156 0.11 27.74 -4.18
N ASP A 157 -0.80 28.68 -4.44
CA ASP A 157 -0.79 29.48 -5.68
C ASP A 157 0.41 30.44 -5.78
N LYS A 158 1.18 30.62 -4.70
CA LYS A 158 2.31 31.57 -4.61
C LYS A 158 3.66 30.89 -4.39
N SER A 159 3.68 29.67 -3.87
CA SER A 159 4.88 28.95 -3.48
C SER A 159 5.02 27.64 -4.25
N THR A 160 6.13 27.52 -4.96
CA THR A 160 6.52 26.32 -5.72
C THR A 160 7.94 25.91 -5.34
N LYS A 161 8.17 24.61 -5.16
CA LYS A 161 9.48 24.03 -4.89
C LYS A 161 9.94 23.19 -6.08
N ASP A 162 11.16 23.42 -6.53
CA ASP A 162 11.80 22.66 -7.60
C ASP A 162 12.76 21.64 -6.98
N LEU A 163 12.45 20.36 -7.14
CA LEU A 163 13.22 19.26 -6.61
C LEU A 163 14.13 18.74 -7.72
N GLY A 164 15.43 19.04 -7.63
CA GLY A 164 16.46 18.58 -8.57
C GLY A 164 16.78 17.09 -8.50
N ARG A 165 15.88 16.25 -7.96
CA ARG A 165 16.05 14.80 -7.87
C ARG A 165 15.20 14.13 -8.97
N PRO A 166 15.82 13.41 -9.92
CA PRO A 166 15.09 12.75 -10.99
C PRO A 166 14.08 11.72 -10.49
N TYR A 167 12.92 11.67 -11.14
CA TYR A 167 11.84 10.74 -10.82
C TYR A 167 11.53 9.86 -12.04
N GLY A 168 11.09 8.63 -11.82
CA GLY A 168 10.79 7.68 -12.90
C GLY A 168 9.50 6.92 -12.65
N ARG A 169 8.81 6.59 -13.74
CA ARG A 169 7.71 5.62 -13.75
C ARG A 169 8.26 4.25 -14.12
N VAL A 170 7.83 3.24 -13.39
CA VAL A 170 8.28 1.86 -13.60
C VAL A 170 7.49 1.21 -14.72
N ASN A 171 8.20 0.65 -15.69
CA ASN A 171 7.65 -0.28 -16.67
C ASN A 171 7.33 -1.62 -16.01
N ARG A 172 6.09 -1.75 -15.52
CA ARG A 172 5.62 -2.91 -14.75
C ARG A 172 5.76 -4.22 -15.53
N ARG A 173 5.49 -4.18 -16.84
CA ARG A 173 5.66 -5.34 -17.72
C ARG A 173 7.12 -5.75 -17.75
N GLN A 174 8.02 -4.82 -18.05
CA GLN A 174 9.43 -5.10 -18.19
C GLN A 174 10.06 -5.58 -16.88
N LEU A 175 9.71 -4.93 -15.76
CA LEU A 175 10.16 -5.35 -14.44
C LEU A 175 9.72 -6.78 -14.12
N LYS A 176 8.42 -7.09 -14.32
CA LYS A 176 7.91 -8.44 -14.09
C LYS A 176 8.53 -9.46 -15.04
N SER A 177 8.65 -9.14 -16.33
CA SER A 177 9.30 -10.01 -17.32
C SER A 177 10.75 -10.32 -16.95
N LYS A 178 11.55 -9.31 -16.57
CA LYS A 178 12.95 -9.47 -16.16
C LYS A 178 13.07 -10.41 -14.96
N MET A 179 12.22 -10.22 -13.94
CA MET A 179 12.20 -11.08 -12.75
C MET A 179 11.73 -12.50 -13.06
N MET A 180 10.65 -12.64 -13.86
CA MET A 180 10.12 -13.96 -14.24
C MET A 180 11.10 -14.77 -15.07
N GLN A 181 11.76 -14.15 -16.05
CA GLN A 181 12.79 -14.82 -16.87
C GLN A 181 13.89 -15.41 -16.00
N LYS A 182 14.42 -14.62 -15.05
CA LYS A 182 15.45 -15.12 -14.12
C LYS A 182 14.93 -16.25 -13.23
N CYS A 183 13.71 -16.14 -12.70
CA CYS A 183 13.09 -17.22 -11.93
C CYS A 183 12.95 -18.52 -12.75
N ILE A 184 12.51 -18.43 -14.01
CA ILE A 184 12.36 -19.58 -14.90
C ILE A 184 13.73 -20.21 -15.20
N LEU A 185 14.73 -19.40 -15.53
CA LEU A 185 16.09 -19.85 -15.82
C LEU A 185 16.73 -20.56 -14.60
N ASN A 186 16.45 -20.06 -13.39
CA ASN A 186 16.93 -20.66 -12.15
C ASN A 186 16.11 -21.90 -11.70
N GLY A 187 15.10 -22.31 -12.47
CA GLY A 187 14.33 -23.52 -12.22
C GLY A 187 13.17 -23.39 -11.21
N VAL A 188 12.75 -22.16 -10.86
CA VAL A 188 11.57 -21.93 -10.00
C VAL A 188 10.35 -22.62 -10.58
N LYS A 189 9.61 -23.35 -9.73
CA LYS A 189 8.33 -23.96 -10.10
C LYS A 189 7.17 -23.05 -9.75
N PHE A 190 6.17 -23.00 -10.62
CA PHE A 190 4.99 -22.17 -10.42
C PHE A 190 3.76 -23.03 -10.13
N HIS A 191 2.92 -22.58 -9.20
CA HIS A 191 1.64 -23.21 -8.92
C HIS A 191 0.55 -22.14 -8.97
N GLN A 192 -0.36 -22.27 -9.93
CA GLN A 192 -1.44 -21.31 -10.13
C GLN A 192 -2.61 -21.61 -9.20
N ALA A 193 -2.49 -21.20 -7.94
CA ALA A 193 -3.51 -21.43 -6.92
C ALA A 193 -3.45 -20.36 -5.82
N LYS A 194 -4.45 -20.40 -4.94
CA LYS A 194 -4.48 -19.61 -3.71
C LYS A 194 -4.19 -20.51 -2.52
N VAL A 195 -3.20 -20.16 -1.70
CA VAL A 195 -2.98 -20.81 -0.41
C VAL A 195 -4.09 -20.40 0.55
N ILE A 196 -4.76 -21.38 1.14
CA ILE A 196 -5.86 -21.17 2.09
C ILE A 196 -5.41 -21.32 3.54
N LYS A 197 -4.39 -22.15 3.79
CA LYS A 197 -3.92 -22.47 5.12
C LYS A 197 -2.48 -22.97 5.07
N VAL A 198 -1.73 -22.68 6.13
CA VAL A 198 -0.44 -23.29 6.39
C VAL A 198 -0.52 -24.07 7.71
N ILE A 199 0.04 -25.27 7.72
CA ILE A 199 0.20 -26.11 8.91
C ILE A 199 1.69 -26.33 9.11
N HIS A 200 2.15 -26.15 10.35
CA HIS A 200 3.56 -26.29 10.69
C HIS A 200 3.82 -27.65 11.34
N GLU A 201 4.84 -28.34 10.85
CA GLU A 201 5.48 -29.45 11.52
C GLU A 201 6.82 -28.99 12.10
N GLU A 202 7.59 -29.90 12.70
CA GLU A 202 8.86 -29.59 13.34
C GLU A 202 9.83 -28.91 12.37
N SER A 203 10.16 -29.57 11.26
CA SER A 203 11.16 -29.11 10.28
C SER A 203 10.59 -28.50 9.00
N LYS A 204 9.30 -28.68 8.71
CA LYS A 204 8.66 -28.23 7.46
C LYS A 204 7.26 -27.67 7.69
N SER A 205 6.68 -27.08 6.64
CA SER A 205 5.31 -26.57 6.61
C SER A 205 4.55 -27.14 5.42
N LEU A 206 3.25 -27.34 5.60
CA LEU A 206 2.31 -27.79 4.57
C LEU A 206 1.42 -26.63 4.18
N LEU A 207 1.49 -26.21 2.93
CA LEU A 207 0.65 -25.17 2.33
C LEU A 207 -0.50 -25.85 1.59
N ILE A 208 -1.71 -25.68 2.11
CA ILE A 208 -2.92 -26.21 1.50
C ILE A 208 -3.45 -25.17 0.53
N CYS A 209 -3.63 -25.55 -0.73
CA CYS A 209 -4.15 -24.71 -1.79
C CYS A 209 -5.66 -24.94 -2.01
N ASN A 210 -6.32 -23.95 -2.61
CA ASN A 210 -7.76 -23.97 -2.86
C ASN A 210 -8.20 -25.02 -3.91
N ASP A 211 -7.28 -25.55 -4.69
CA ASP A 211 -7.49 -26.61 -5.68
C ASP A 211 -7.30 -28.03 -5.09
N GLY A 212 -7.00 -28.13 -3.79
CA GLY A 212 -6.77 -29.39 -3.09
C GLY A 212 -5.31 -29.86 -3.10
N VAL A 213 -4.41 -29.19 -3.83
CA VAL A 213 -2.98 -29.51 -3.82
C VAL A 213 -2.35 -29.06 -2.50
N THR A 214 -1.47 -29.89 -1.95
CA THR A 214 -0.65 -29.55 -0.80
C THR A 214 0.82 -29.47 -1.20
N ILE A 215 1.45 -28.34 -0.92
CA ILE A 215 2.88 -28.11 -1.16
C ILE A 215 3.61 -28.17 0.18
N GLN A 216 4.72 -28.90 0.24
CA GLN A 216 5.54 -28.98 1.44
C GLN A 216 6.79 -28.12 1.26
N ALA A 217 7.14 -27.32 2.27
CA ALA A 217 8.32 -26.46 2.22
C ALA A 217 9.07 -26.38 3.56
N ALA A 218 10.38 -26.26 3.53
CA ALA A 218 11.18 -25.96 4.72
C ALA A 218 10.86 -24.55 5.24
N VAL A 219 10.83 -23.57 4.33
CA VAL A 219 10.51 -22.17 4.62
C VAL A 219 9.27 -21.72 3.85
N VAL A 220 8.40 -20.95 4.50
CA VAL A 220 7.26 -20.28 3.87
C VAL A 220 7.45 -18.78 3.93
N LEU A 221 7.43 -18.14 2.77
CA LEU A 221 7.47 -16.69 2.61
C LEU A 221 6.10 -16.18 2.17
N ASP A 222 5.45 -15.41 3.05
CA ASP A 222 4.28 -14.62 2.71
C ASP A 222 4.72 -13.35 1.96
N ALA A 223 4.34 -13.26 0.69
CA ALA A 223 4.50 -12.10 -0.17
C ALA A 223 3.15 -11.61 -0.70
N THR A 224 2.05 -11.88 0.03
CA THR A 224 0.66 -11.56 -0.37
C THR A 224 0.29 -10.08 -0.30
N GLY A 225 1.27 -9.19 -0.05
CA GLY A 225 1.05 -7.75 0.03
C GLY A 225 0.06 -7.38 1.14
N PHE A 226 -0.94 -6.56 0.82
CA PHE A 226 -1.90 -6.06 1.81
C PHE A 226 -2.98 -7.07 2.22
N SER A 227 -3.06 -8.22 1.54
CA SER A 227 -4.00 -9.28 1.89
C SER A 227 -3.66 -9.99 3.20
N ARG A 228 -2.38 -9.93 3.66
CA ARG A 228 -1.94 -10.41 4.98
C ARG A 228 -2.43 -11.81 5.31
N CYS A 229 -2.28 -12.73 4.36
CA CYS A 229 -2.99 -14.01 4.40
C CYS A 229 -2.40 -15.01 5.39
N LEU A 230 -1.10 -14.98 5.65
CA LEU A 230 -0.42 -16.07 6.38
C LEU A 230 0.32 -15.59 7.63
N VAL A 231 1.00 -14.44 7.57
CA VAL A 231 1.67 -13.89 8.77
C VAL A 231 0.65 -13.41 9.80
N GLN A 232 0.97 -13.64 11.06
CA GLN A 232 0.13 -13.36 12.21
C GLN A 232 0.44 -11.99 12.80
N TYR A 233 -0.60 -11.38 13.37
CA TYR A 233 -0.57 -10.09 14.05
C TYR A 233 -1.28 -10.21 15.40
N ASP A 234 -0.75 -9.56 16.42
CA ASP A 234 -1.29 -9.54 17.80
C ASP A 234 -1.98 -8.20 18.15
N LYS A 235 -1.85 -7.20 17.30
CA LYS A 235 -2.40 -5.85 17.48
C LYS A 235 -3.58 -5.58 16.54
N PRO A 236 -4.57 -4.79 16.96
CA PRO A 236 -5.66 -4.36 16.10
C PRO A 236 -5.15 -3.68 14.83
N TYR A 237 -5.70 -4.08 13.68
CA TYR A 237 -5.31 -3.50 12.40
C TYR A 237 -6.05 -2.18 12.15
N ASN A 238 -5.41 -1.07 12.49
CA ASN A 238 -5.94 0.29 12.30
C ASN A 238 -4.88 1.25 11.73
N PRO A 239 -4.37 1.00 10.51
CA PRO A 239 -3.36 1.86 9.89
C PRO A 239 -3.96 3.22 9.49
N GLY A 240 -3.11 4.16 9.06
CA GLY A 240 -3.59 5.24 8.19
C GLY A 240 -3.87 4.68 6.79
N TYR A 241 -4.60 5.41 5.96
CA TYR A 241 -4.83 5.04 4.57
C TYR A 241 -4.51 6.21 3.65
N GLN A 242 -3.70 5.94 2.64
CA GLN A 242 -3.56 6.80 1.46
C GLN A 242 -4.51 6.25 0.41
N VAL A 243 -5.35 7.12 -0.14
CA VAL A 243 -6.37 6.76 -1.13
C VAL A 243 -6.15 7.65 -2.34
N ALA A 244 -6.10 7.04 -3.53
CA ALA A 244 -5.88 7.75 -4.77
C ALA A 244 -6.72 7.19 -5.91
N TYR A 245 -7.07 8.08 -6.84
CA TYR A 245 -7.66 7.74 -8.12
C TYR A 245 -6.83 8.35 -9.22
N GLY A 246 -6.33 7.49 -10.11
CA GLY A 246 -5.44 7.86 -11.20
C GLY A 246 -6.00 7.50 -12.58
N ILE A 247 -5.60 8.27 -13.59
CA ILE A 247 -5.86 7.95 -15.00
C ILE A 247 -4.59 8.19 -15.82
N LEU A 248 -4.30 7.28 -16.74
CA LEU A 248 -3.42 7.55 -17.89
C LEU A 248 -4.32 7.92 -19.07
N ALA A 249 -4.15 9.12 -19.61
CA ALA A 249 -5.09 9.66 -20.57
C ALA A 249 -4.42 10.38 -21.74
N GLU A 250 -5.09 10.29 -22.89
CA GLU A 250 -4.91 11.25 -23.98
C GLU A 250 -5.82 12.46 -23.74
N VAL A 251 -5.24 13.66 -23.83
CA VAL A 251 -5.93 14.94 -23.60
C VAL A 251 -5.77 15.86 -24.81
N GLU A 252 -6.58 16.92 -24.91
CA GLU A 252 -6.33 17.98 -25.90
C GLU A 252 -4.99 18.66 -25.66
N GLU A 253 -4.77 19.13 -24.43
CA GLU A 253 -3.55 19.73 -23.93
C GLU A 253 -3.54 19.71 -22.39
N HIS A 254 -2.39 19.96 -21.76
CA HIS A 254 -2.27 20.15 -20.32
C HIS A 254 -1.22 21.23 -19.98
N PRO A 255 -1.32 21.89 -18.81
CA PRO A 255 -0.43 23.00 -18.45
C PRO A 255 0.93 22.57 -17.86
N PHE A 256 1.18 21.27 -17.68
CA PHE A 256 2.37 20.77 -17.00
C PHE A 256 3.61 20.70 -17.91
N ASP A 257 4.79 20.99 -17.34
CA ASP A 257 6.09 20.86 -18.01
C ASP A 257 6.43 19.38 -18.24
N VAL A 258 6.61 19.00 -19.51
CA VAL A 258 6.92 17.61 -19.91
C VAL A 258 8.26 17.09 -19.38
N ASN A 259 9.19 17.96 -18.96
CA ASN A 259 10.48 17.54 -18.41
C ASN A 259 10.44 17.28 -16.90
N LYS A 260 9.34 17.61 -16.23
CA LYS A 260 9.19 17.50 -14.77
C LYS A 260 7.96 16.72 -14.37
N MET A 261 8.12 15.94 -13.31
CA MET A 261 7.02 15.34 -12.59
C MET A 261 6.39 16.36 -11.63
N VAL A 262 5.08 16.54 -11.63
CA VAL A 262 4.41 17.23 -10.50
C VAL A 262 4.27 16.23 -9.37
N PHE A 263 5.12 16.36 -8.36
CA PHE A 263 5.16 15.45 -7.23
C PHE A 263 4.05 15.73 -6.21
N MET A 264 3.74 16.98 -5.92
CA MET A 264 2.56 17.29 -5.10
C MET A 264 2.00 18.65 -5.48
N ASP A 265 0.73 18.70 -5.88
CA ASP A 265 0.02 19.96 -6.07
C ASP A 265 -1.10 20.14 -5.04
N TRP A 266 -0.80 20.94 -4.00
CA TRP A 266 -1.67 21.26 -2.88
C TRP A 266 -2.56 22.48 -3.13
N ARG A 267 -2.57 23.07 -4.33
CA ARG A 267 -3.45 24.20 -4.66
C ARG A 267 -4.91 23.75 -4.63
N ASP A 268 -5.78 24.59 -4.08
CA ASP A 268 -7.21 24.32 -3.88
C ASP A 268 -8.14 25.36 -4.54
N SER A 269 -7.58 26.29 -5.34
CA SER A 269 -8.32 27.30 -6.10
C SER A 269 -9.35 26.70 -7.07
N HIS A 270 -9.12 25.46 -7.52
CA HIS A 270 -10.09 24.68 -8.30
C HIS A 270 -11.41 24.38 -7.55
N LEU A 271 -11.46 24.59 -6.24
CA LEU A 271 -12.63 24.35 -5.38
C LEU A 271 -13.40 25.62 -5.02
N ASP A 272 -12.96 26.82 -5.45
CA ASP A 272 -13.55 28.11 -5.04
C ASP A 272 -15.06 28.22 -5.34
N ASN A 273 -15.51 27.57 -6.41
CA ASN A 273 -16.91 27.57 -6.84
C ASN A 273 -17.75 26.45 -6.18
N ASN A 274 -17.14 25.59 -5.36
CA ASN A 274 -17.84 24.52 -4.64
C ASN A 274 -17.46 24.56 -3.15
N ARG A 275 -18.23 25.36 -2.39
CA ARG A 275 -17.99 25.60 -0.96
C ARG A 275 -17.94 24.31 -0.13
N GLU A 276 -18.82 23.36 -0.40
CA GLU A 276 -18.86 22.09 0.34
C GLU A 276 -17.60 21.25 0.11
N LEU A 277 -17.18 21.12 -1.16
CA LEU A 277 -15.96 20.39 -1.51
C LEU A 277 -14.73 21.09 -0.96
N LYS A 278 -14.72 22.43 -0.97
CA LYS A 278 -13.65 23.25 -0.37
C LYS A 278 -13.56 23.06 1.15
N GLU A 279 -14.69 23.05 1.86
CA GLU A 279 -14.75 22.80 3.32
C GLU A 279 -14.33 21.36 3.67
N ARG A 280 -14.61 20.37 2.82
CA ARG A 280 -14.07 18.99 2.95
C ARG A 280 -12.55 18.96 2.74
N ASN A 281 -12.06 19.56 1.66
CA ASN A 281 -10.64 19.60 1.32
C ASN A 281 -9.80 20.35 2.35
N SER A 282 -10.34 21.44 2.91
CA SER A 282 -9.67 22.17 3.99
C SER A 282 -9.38 21.29 5.22
N ARG A 283 -10.28 20.36 5.56
CA ARG A 283 -10.14 19.47 6.72
C ARG A 283 -9.24 18.28 6.45
N ILE A 284 -9.43 17.59 5.32
CA ILE A 284 -8.59 16.48 4.89
C ILE A 284 -8.23 16.72 3.43
N PRO A 285 -7.05 17.29 3.16
CA PRO A 285 -6.67 17.74 1.83
C PRO A 285 -6.27 16.58 0.92
N THR A 286 -6.49 16.78 -0.38
CA THR A 286 -5.87 15.98 -1.43
C THR A 286 -4.87 16.81 -2.22
N PHE A 287 -4.00 16.14 -2.94
CA PHE A 287 -3.06 16.76 -3.87
C PHE A 287 -3.05 15.98 -5.18
N LEU A 288 -2.57 16.62 -6.26
CA LEU A 288 -2.41 15.98 -7.56
C LEU A 288 -0.95 15.55 -7.79
N TYR A 289 -0.77 14.31 -8.25
CA TYR A 289 0.39 13.85 -9.01
C TYR A 289 0.14 14.04 -10.51
N ALA A 290 1.13 14.54 -11.25
CA ALA A 290 1.03 14.65 -12.72
C ALA A 290 2.34 14.23 -13.41
N MET A 291 2.28 13.18 -14.20
CA MET A 291 3.37 12.58 -14.98
C MET A 291 3.14 12.82 -16.48
N PRO A 292 3.59 13.96 -17.04
CA PRO A 292 3.43 14.26 -18.45
C PRO A 292 4.40 13.43 -19.32
N PHE A 293 3.88 12.74 -20.34
CA PHE A 293 4.67 11.98 -21.33
C PHE A 293 4.87 12.77 -22.63
N SER A 294 3.93 13.65 -22.95
CA SER A 294 3.95 14.58 -24.08
C SER A 294 2.88 15.66 -23.82
N SER A 295 2.77 16.69 -24.67
CA SER A 295 1.75 17.74 -24.52
C SER A 295 0.30 17.23 -24.50
N SER A 296 0.04 16.02 -24.99
CA SER A 296 -1.31 15.44 -25.10
C SER A 296 -1.47 14.08 -24.43
N ARG A 297 -0.45 13.58 -23.71
CA ARG A 297 -0.50 12.28 -23.01
C ARG A 297 0.09 12.40 -21.62
N ILE A 298 -0.70 12.08 -20.60
CA ILE A 298 -0.35 12.35 -19.20
C ILE A 298 -0.99 11.33 -18.26
N PHE A 299 -0.28 11.00 -17.19
CA PHE A 299 -0.89 10.34 -16.02
C PHE A 299 -1.18 11.37 -14.93
N LEU A 300 -2.40 11.34 -14.41
CA LEU A 300 -2.93 12.25 -13.40
C LEU A 300 -3.51 11.44 -12.26
N GLU A 301 -3.16 11.75 -11.02
CA GLU A 301 -3.69 11.04 -9.85
C GLU A 301 -3.99 12.01 -8.71
N GLU A 302 -5.25 12.08 -8.30
CA GLU A 302 -5.64 12.84 -7.10
C GLU A 302 -5.52 11.93 -5.87
N THR A 303 -4.81 12.40 -4.85
CA THR A 303 -4.35 11.56 -3.74
C THR A 303 -4.59 12.23 -2.40
N SER A 304 -5.21 11.49 -1.47
CA SER A 304 -5.24 11.83 -0.04
C SER A 304 -4.00 11.26 0.63
N LEU A 305 -3.08 12.11 1.10
CA LEU A 305 -1.78 11.69 1.65
C LEU A 305 -1.90 10.62 2.74
N VAL A 306 -2.69 10.88 3.79
CA VAL A 306 -3.01 9.92 4.83
C VAL A 306 -4.26 10.36 5.60
N ALA A 307 -5.21 9.45 5.78
CA ALA A 307 -6.41 9.65 6.59
C ALA A 307 -6.76 8.40 7.40
N ARG A 308 -7.54 8.58 8.47
CA ARG A 308 -8.04 7.46 9.29
C ARG A 308 -9.47 7.77 9.78
N PRO A 309 -10.52 7.12 9.23
CA PRO A 309 -10.50 6.20 8.08
C PRO A 309 -10.05 6.89 6.78
N GLY A 310 -9.71 6.11 5.75
CA GLY A 310 -9.40 6.64 4.43
C GLY A 310 -10.59 7.37 3.80
N LEU A 311 -10.31 8.33 2.90
CA LEU A 311 -11.35 9.00 2.12
C LEU A 311 -12.07 8.00 1.20
N SER A 312 -13.33 8.26 0.89
CA SER A 312 -14.06 7.43 -0.08
C SER A 312 -13.55 7.72 -1.49
N MET A 313 -13.61 6.71 -2.37
CA MET A 313 -13.13 6.85 -3.74
C MET A 313 -13.92 7.93 -4.51
N GLU A 314 -15.21 8.07 -4.22
CA GLU A 314 -16.08 9.07 -4.82
C GLU A 314 -15.65 10.50 -4.47
N ASP A 315 -15.22 10.76 -3.22
CA ASP A 315 -14.71 12.07 -2.81
C ASP A 315 -13.42 12.42 -3.58
N ILE A 316 -12.52 11.45 -3.77
CA ILE A 316 -11.29 11.65 -4.55
C ILE A 316 -11.61 11.95 -6.01
N GLN A 317 -12.52 11.18 -6.62
CA GLN A 317 -12.95 11.38 -8.01
C GLN A 317 -13.61 12.75 -8.23
N GLU A 318 -14.48 13.18 -7.30
CA GLU A 318 -15.13 14.50 -7.36
C GLU A 318 -14.11 15.65 -7.35
N ARG A 319 -13.07 15.55 -6.51
CA ARG A 319 -11.98 16.54 -6.43
C ARG A 319 -11.13 16.54 -7.69
N MET A 320 -10.76 15.36 -8.20
CA MET A 320 -10.01 15.22 -9.44
C MET A 320 -10.76 15.92 -10.59
N GLU A 321 -12.05 15.64 -10.75
CA GLU A 321 -12.85 16.26 -11.80
C GLU A 321 -12.97 17.79 -11.67
N ALA A 322 -13.13 18.30 -10.45
CA ALA A 322 -13.12 19.74 -10.21
C ALA A 322 -11.78 20.36 -10.65
N ARG A 323 -10.67 19.69 -10.34
CA ARG A 323 -9.33 20.11 -10.75
C ARG A 323 -9.14 20.06 -12.26
N LEU A 324 -9.51 18.97 -12.93
CA LEU A 324 -9.38 18.84 -14.39
C LEU A 324 -10.15 19.95 -15.12
N ARG A 325 -11.41 20.21 -14.69
CA ARG A 325 -12.22 21.30 -15.24
C ARG A 325 -11.57 22.67 -15.03
N HIS A 326 -11.04 22.92 -13.84
CA HIS A 326 -10.38 24.19 -13.52
C HIS A 326 -9.11 24.41 -14.35
N LEU A 327 -8.32 23.36 -14.58
CA LEU A 327 -7.11 23.40 -15.39
C LEU A 327 -7.39 23.41 -16.90
N GLY A 328 -8.66 23.29 -17.33
CA GLY A 328 -9.04 23.20 -18.74
C GLY A 328 -8.62 21.89 -19.41
N ILE A 329 -8.26 20.86 -18.65
CA ILE A 329 -7.83 19.57 -19.18
C ILE A 329 -9.04 18.81 -19.70
N LYS A 330 -9.14 18.66 -21.02
CA LYS A 330 -10.18 17.87 -21.68
C LYS A 330 -9.63 16.51 -22.06
N VAL A 331 -10.18 15.48 -21.42
CA VAL A 331 -9.82 14.08 -21.67
C VAL A 331 -10.50 13.60 -22.95
N LYS A 332 -9.72 13.11 -23.91
CA LYS A 332 -10.21 12.49 -25.15
C LYS A 332 -10.49 11.01 -24.93
N SER A 333 -9.57 10.32 -24.27
CA SER A 333 -9.67 8.89 -23.95
C SER A 333 -8.83 8.54 -22.73
N ILE A 334 -9.30 7.58 -21.95
CA ILE A 334 -8.54 6.99 -20.85
C ILE A 334 -7.94 5.67 -21.35
N GLU A 335 -6.62 5.55 -21.24
CA GLU A 335 -5.88 4.33 -21.58
C GLU A 335 -5.95 3.32 -20.42
N GLU A 336 -5.79 3.82 -19.20
CA GLU A 336 -5.80 3.04 -17.95
C GLU A 336 -6.38 3.89 -16.81
N ASP A 337 -7.12 3.26 -15.91
CA ASP A 337 -7.51 3.82 -14.61
C ASP A 337 -6.82 3.08 -13.46
N GLU A 338 -6.65 3.76 -12.33
CA GLU A 338 -6.05 3.20 -11.13
C GLU A 338 -6.84 3.57 -9.88
N HIS A 339 -7.15 2.55 -9.08
CA HIS A 339 -7.76 2.68 -7.77
C HIS A 339 -6.79 2.22 -6.71
N CYS A 340 -6.25 3.16 -5.94
CA CYS A 340 -5.20 2.88 -4.97
C CYS A 340 -5.70 3.07 -3.54
N VAL A 341 -5.53 2.03 -2.70
CA VAL A 341 -5.74 2.11 -1.25
C VAL A 341 -4.53 1.49 -0.57
N ILE A 342 -3.65 2.34 -0.05
CA ILE A 342 -2.40 1.93 0.59
C ILE A 342 -2.58 2.04 2.11
N PRO A 343 -2.47 0.94 2.86
CA PRO A 343 -2.35 0.98 4.30
C PRO A 343 -1.01 1.63 4.69
N MET A 344 -1.09 2.86 5.17
CA MET A 344 0.04 3.66 5.60
C MET A 344 0.50 3.14 6.97
N GLY A 345 1.53 2.30 6.95
CA GLY A 345 2.02 1.62 8.14
C GLY A 345 1.06 0.54 8.64
N GLY A 346 0.75 0.57 9.95
CA GLY A 346 0.04 -0.50 10.66
C GLY A 346 0.93 -1.19 11.70
N PRO A 347 0.40 -2.15 12.47
CA PRO A 347 1.23 -2.95 13.36
C PRO A 347 2.24 -3.76 12.55
N LEU A 348 3.45 -3.93 13.09
CA LEU A 348 4.33 -5.00 12.62
C LEU A 348 3.65 -6.36 12.89
N PRO A 349 3.93 -7.39 12.08
CA PRO A 349 3.54 -8.75 12.42
C PRO A 349 4.19 -9.18 13.74
N VAL A 350 3.74 -10.30 14.32
CA VAL A 350 4.42 -10.91 15.48
C VAL A 350 5.83 -11.33 15.05
N LEU A 351 6.84 -10.85 15.77
CA LEU A 351 8.25 -11.14 15.48
C LEU A 351 8.90 -11.82 16.69
N PRO A 352 9.60 -12.97 16.52
CA PRO A 352 9.60 -13.82 15.32
C PRO A 352 8.34 -14.68 15.21
N GLN A 353 8.11 -15.27 14.04
CA GLN A 353 7.07 -16.30 13.83
C GLN A 353 7.48 -17.28 12.71
N ARG A 354 6.80 -18.43 12.61
CA ARG A 354 7.19 -19.51 11.68
C ARG A 354 7.08 -19.14 10.20
N VAL A 355 6.05 -18.39 9.80
CA VAL A 355 5.95 -17.84 8.43
C VAL A 355 6.77 -16.56 8.34
N VAL A 356 7.71 -16.50 7.40
CA VAL A 356 8.46 -15.27 7.09
C VAL A 356 7.60 -14.38 6.19
N GLY A 357 7.73 -13.06 6.28
CA GLY A 357 7.02 -12.12 5.40
C GLY A 357 7.96 -11.18 4.67
N ILE A 358 7.51 -10.64 3.54
CA ILE A 358 8.18 -9.53 2.85
C ILE A 358 7.16 -8.55 2.24
N GLY A 359 7.54 -7.28 2.11
CA GLY A 359 6.70 -6.23 1.52
C GLY A 359 5.54 -5.82 2.43
N GLY A 360 4.35 -5.63 1.84
CA GLY A 360 3.18 -5.10 2.56
C GLY A 360 2.78 -5.95 3.78
N THR A 361 2.87 -7.28 3.67
CA THR A 361 2.53 -8.20 4.77
C THR A 361 3.58 -8.18 5.90
N ALA A 362 4.79 -7.71 5.62
CA ALA A 362 5.83 -7.54 6.63
C ALA A 362 5.86 -6.14 7.23
N GLY A 363 4.87 -5.28 6.93
CA GLY A 363 4.80 -3.92 7.47
C GLY A 363 5.83 -2.96 6.89
N MET A 364 6.32 -3.20 5.66
CA MET A 364 7.39 -2.44 5.02
C MET A 364 6.94 -1.13 4.34
N VAL A 365 5.64 -0.88 4.20
CA VAL A 365 5.13 0.40 3.69
C VAL A 365 5.67 1.54 4.55
N HIS A 366 6.20 2.57 3.91
CA HIS A 366 6.63 3.78 4.62
C HIS A 366 5.41 4.50 5.23
N PRO A 367 5.28 4.56 6.57
CA PRO A 367 4.07 5.09 7.22
C PRO A 367 3.70 6.53 6.82
N SER A 368 4.68 7.40 6.52
CA SER A 368 4.40 8.81 6.17
C SER A 368 4.25 9.11 4.67
N THR A 369 4.64 8.21 3.76
CA THR A 369 4.72 8.50 2.31
C THR A 369 4.00 7.48 1.44
N GLY A 370 3.86 6.23 1.91
CA GLY A 370 3.28 5.13 1.13
C GLY A 370 4.28 4.40 0.26
N TYR A 371 5.52 4.90 0.15
CA TYR A 371 6.57 4.25 -0.62
C TYR A 371 6.94 2.88 -0.07
N MET A 372 7.10 1.91 -0.99
CA MET A 372 7.35 0.53 -0.63
C MET A 372 8.19 -0.23 -1.67
N VAL A 373 7.99 -0.01 -2.98
CA VAL A 373 8.62 -0.85 -4.03
C VAL A 373 10.14 -0.86 -3.93
N ALA A 374 10.80 0.30 -4.01
CA ALA A 374 12.26 0.37 -3.95
C ALA A 374 12.81 -0.21 -2.65
N ARG A 375 12.21 0.16 -1.50
CA ARG A 375 12.56 -0.38 -0.19
C ARG A 375 12.43 -1.90 -0.11
N THR A 376 11.39 -2.46 -0.71
CA THR A 376 11.14 -3.91 -0.70
C THR A 376 12.12 -4.66 -1.57
N LEU A 377 12.42 -4.13 -2.77
CA LEU A 377 13.42 -4.71 -3.66
C LEU A 377 14.82 -4.66 -3.04
N ALA A 378 15.16 -3.58 -2.32
CA ALA A 378 16.41 -3.46 -1.58
C ALA A 378 16.50 -4.42 -0.38
N ALA A 379 15.37 -4.83 0.21
CA ALA A 379 15.34 -5.78 1.32
C ALA A 379 15.26 -7.25 0.88
N ALA A 380 14.82 -7.52 -0.36
CA ALA A 380 14.73 -8.88 -0.88
C ALA A 380 16.07 -9.65 -0.80
N PRO A 381 17.23 -9.05 -1.10
CA PRO A 381 18.51 -9.72 -0.85
C PRO A 381 18.77 -10.10 0.59
N ILE A 382 18.42 -9.25 1.54
CA ILE A 382 18.62 -9.53 2.97
C ILE A 382 17.84 -10.79 3.38
N VAL A 383 16.58 -10.89 2.96
CA VAL A 383 15.73 -12.05 3.23
C VAL A 383 16.26 -13.30 2.51
N ALA A 384 16.60 -13.17 1.22
CA ALA A 384 17.09 -14.29 0.42
C ALA A 384 18.41 -14.85 0.96
N ASP A 385 19.39 -13.99 1.24
CA ASP A 385 20.70 -14.38 1.77
C ASP A 385 20.58 -15.03 3.14
N SER A 386 19.66 -14.56 3.99
CA SER A 386 19.37 -15.18 5.28
C SER A 386 18.83 -16.60 5.11
N ILE A 387 17.85 -16.80 4.23
CA ILE A 387 17.28 -18.12 3.92
C ILE A 387 18.37 -19.06 3.38
N VAL A 388 19.16 -18.60 2.40
CA VAL A 388 20.24 -19.39 1.78
C VAL A 388 21.28 -19.79 2.82
N ARG A 389 21.71 -18.86 3.67
CA ARG A 389 22.73 -19.09 4.71
C ARG A 389 22.28 -20.16 5.68
N TYR A 390 21.05 -20.10 6.18
CA TYR A 390 20.59 -21.02 7.23
C TYR A 390 20.16 -22.38 6.71
N LEU A 391 19.65 -22.47 5.47
CA LEU A 391 19.38 -23.76 4.82
C LEU A 391 20.65 -24.46 4.32
N GLY A 392 21.70 -23.71 3.96
CA GLY A 392 22.94 -24.26 3.42
C GLY A 392 24.04 -24.57 4.43
N SER A 393 23.87 -24.25 5.73
CA SER A 393 24.93 -24.37 6.73
C SER A 393 25.02 -25.77 7.38
N GLU A 394 26.22 -26.20 7.77
CA GLU A 394 26.43 -27.45 8.52
C GLU A 394 25.80 -27.44 9.93
N LYS A 395 25.55 -26.24 10.49
CA LYS A 395 24.78 -26.01 11.72
C LYS A 395 23.34 -25.61 11.38
N SER A 396 22.73 -26.33 10.43
CA SER A 396 21.41 -26.00 9.92
C SER A 396 20.39 -25.92 11.07
N ILE A 397 19.96 -24.70 11.38
CA ILE A 397 18.78 -24.46 12.21
C ILE A 397 17.56 -24.65 11.32
N PHE A 398 16.47 -25.15 11.88
CA PHE A 398 15.27 -25.46 11.11
C PHE A 398 14.06 -24.80 11.71
N GLY A 399 13.05 -24.63 10.86
CA GLY A 399 11.74 -24.26 11.30
C GLY A 399 11.68 -22.92 12.02
N ASN A 400 11.30 -22.91 13.30
CA ASN A 400 11.09 -21.66 14.06
C ASN A 400 12.38 -20.86 14.20
N ASP A 401 13.50 -21.53 14.47
CA ASP A 401 14.78 -20.87 14.71
C ASP A 401 15.31 -20.24 13.41
N LEU A 402 15.18 -20.94 12.28
CA LEU A 402 15.50 -20.38 10.97
C LEU A 402 14.65 -19.15 10.67
N SER A 403 13.33 -19.26 10.80
CA SER A 403 12.43 -18.13 10.53
C SER A 403 12.70 -16.95 11.47
N ALA A 404 13.11 -17.22 12.72
CA ALA A 404 13.47 -16.17 13.67
C ALA A 404 14.70 -15.38 13.23
N GLU A 405 15.73 -16.05 12.73
CA GLU A 405 16.91 -15.36 12.20
C GLU A 405 16.59 -14.57 10.92
N VAL A 406 15.74 -15.09 10.03
CA VAL A 406 15.30 -14.33 8.84
C VAL A 406 14.51 -13.07 9.24
N TRP A 407 13.64 -13.19 10.25
CA TRP A 407 12.91 -12.02 10.78
C TRP A 407 13.84 -11.00 11.43
N LYS A 408 14.87 -11.46 12.14
CA LYS A 408 15.89 -10.62 12.77
C LYS A 408 16.72 -9.85 11.73
N ASP A 409 17.10 -10.51 10.63
CA ASP A 409 17.81 -9.88 9.52
C ASP A 409 16.92 -8.85 8.78
N LEU A 410 15.62 -9.11 8.63
CA LEU A 410 14.68 -8.19 7.98
C LEU A 410 14.29 -6.99 8.86
N TRP A 411 14.04 -7.23 10.14
CA TRP A 411 13.64 -6.23 11.12
C TRP A 411 14.62 -6.15 12.30
N PRO A 412 15.89 -5.77 12.05
CA PRO A 412 16.82 -5.48 13.12
C PRO A 412 16.33 -4.25 13.88
N ILE A 413 16.79 -4.10 15.12
CA ILE A 413 16.34 -3.07 16.05
C ILE A 413 16.42 -1.66 15.43
N GLU A 414 17.46 -1.35 14.66
CA GLU A 414 17.64 -0.06 14.01
C GLU A 414 16.55 0.22 12.98
N ARG A 415 16.08 -0.80 12.26
CA ARG A 415 14.99 -0.70 11.28
C ARG A 415 13.63 -0.57 11.95
N ARG A 416 13.42 -1.26 13.08
CA ARG A 416 12.19 -1.11 13.88
C ARG A 416 12.10 0.29 14.47
N HIS A 417 13.21 0.79 15.03
CA HIS A 417 13.32 2.14 15.56
C HIS A 417 13.16 3.23 14.47
N GLN A 418 13.79 3.05 13.31
CA GLN A 418 13.57 3.90 12.13
C GLN A 418 12.08 3.96 11.77
N ARG A 419 11.41 2.80 11.74
CA ARG A 419 9.99 2.71 11.43
C ARG A 419 9.11 3.42 12.46
N GLU A 420 9.43 3.32 13.74
CA GLU A 420 8.70 4.04 14.80
C GLU A 420 8.74 5.56 14.60
N PHE A 421 9.85 6.10 14.09
CA PHE A 421 9.94 7.51 13.72
C PHE A 421 9.02 7.87 12.55
N PHE A 422 8.91 7.00 11.54
CA PHE A 422 7.97 7.22 10.44
C PHE A 422 6.51 7.11 10.90
N CYS A 423 6.20 6.21 11.83
CA CYS A 423 4.88 6.13 12.47
C CYS A 423 4.56 7.43 13.22
N PHE A 424 5.53 8.00 13.93
CA PHE A 424 5.41 9.33 14.54
C PHE A 424 5.09 10.41 13.50
N GLY A 425 5.84 10.46 12.40
CA GLY A 425 5.58 11.41 11.31
C GLY A 425 4.16 11.29 10.73
N MET A 426 3.70 10.05 10.52
CA MET A 426 2.33 9.78 10.07
C MET A 426 1.28 10.26 11.08
N ASP A 427 1.48 9.99 12.38
CA ASP A 427 0.57 10.41 13.45
C ASP A 427 0.46 11.96 13.55
N VAL A 428 1.50 12.70 13.15
CA VAL A 428 1.45 14.16 13.01
C VAL A 428 0.66 14.56 11.76
N LEU A 429 0.99 13.97 10.60
CA LEU A 429 0.31 14.26 9.33
C LEU A 429 -1.20 14.03 9.39
N LEU A 430 -1.65 12.97 10.07
CA LEU A 430 -3.06 12.66 10.31
C LEU A 430 -3.86 13.78 11.01
N LYS A 431 -3.18 14.72 11.64
CA LYS A 431 -3.80 15.81 12.40
C LYS A 431 -3.73 17.16 11.66
N LEU A 432 -3.04 17.24 10.52
CA LEU A 432 -2.88 18.49 9.78
C LEU A 432 -4.09 18.73 8.88
N ASP A 433 -4.56 19.97 8.87
CA ASP A 433 -5.49 20.48 7.86
C ASP A 433 -4.70 20.93 6.61
N LEU A 434 -5.37 21.48 5.59
CA LEU A 434 -4.70 21.94 4.37
C LEU A 434 -3.58 22.95 4.68
N GLU A 435 -3.85 23.95 5.50
CA GLU A 435 -2.89 25.01 5.82
C GLU A 435 -1.69 24.48 6.63
N GLY A 436 -1.92 23.59 7.59
CA GLY A 436 -0.86 22.88 8.31
C GLY A 436 -0.01 22.02 7.38
N THR A 437 -0.66 21.31 6.45
CA THR A 437 0.00 20.46 5.45
C THR A 437 0.88 21.27 4.51
N ARG A 438 0.38 22.41 4.00
CA ARG A 438 1.14 23.35 3.17
C ARG A 438 2.39 23.84 3.88
N ARG A 439 2.26 24.33 5.11
CA ARG A 439 3.41 24.80 5.89
C ARG A 439 4.41 23.69 6.18
N PHE A 440 3.93 22.47 6.47
CA PHE A 440 4.78 21.30 6.70
C PHE A 440 5.62 21.00 5.46
N PHE A 441 5.00 20.85 4.29
CA PHE A 441 5.73 20.52 3.06
C PHE A 441 6.61 21.66 2.57
N ASN A 442 6.21 22.91 2.79
CA ASN A 442 7.08 24.05 2.54
C ASN A 442 8.40 23.93 3.31
N ALA A 443 8.33 23.65 4.63
CA ALA A 443 9.52 23.47 5.46
C ALA A 443 10.28 22.18 5.14
N PHE A 444 9.58 21.08 4.84
CA PHE A 444 10.18 19.78 4.53
C PHE A 444 11.04 19.82 3.26
N PHE A 445 10.56 20.48 2.21
CA PHE A 445 11.31 20.60 0.95
C PHE A 445 12.32 21.77 0.96
N ASP A 446 12.37 22.59 2.01
CA ASP A 446 13.45 23.56 2.25
C ASP A 446 14.65 22.94 3.00
N LEU A 447 14.53 21.69 3.45
CA LEU A 447 15.65 20.96 4.07
C LEU A 447 16.75 20.66 3.06
N GLU A 448 17.97 20.47 3.56
CA GLU A 448 19.07 19.97 2.74
C GLU A 448 18.68 18.66 2.03
N PRO A 449 19.12 18.45 0.77
CA PRO A 449 18.78 17.26 -0.01
C PRO A 449 18.99 15.94 0.72
N HIS A 450 20.08 15.81 1.50
CA HIS A 450 20.37 14.63 2.32
C HIS A 450 19.16 14.18 3.15
N TYR A 451 18.51 15.13 3.81
CA TYR A 451 17.45 14.87 4.78
C TYR A 451 16.14 14.44 4.12
N TRP A 452 15.62 15.23 3.17
CA TRP A 452 14.35 14.88 2.54
C TRP A 452 14.52 13.69 1.57
N HIS A 453 15.66 13.57 0.87
CA HIS A 453 15.96 12.38 0.06
C HIS A 453 15.97 11.13 0.95
N GLY A 454 16.72 11.19 2.05
CA GLY A 454 16.89 10.08 2.95
C GLY A 454 15.60 9.68 3.66
N PHE A 455 14.76 10.65 4.04
CA PHE A 455 13.45 10.36 4.63
C PHE A 455 12.54 9.63 3.64
N LEU A 456 12.34 10.18 2.44
CA LEU A 456 11.47 9.57 1.42
C LEU A 456 11.95 8.16 1.01
N SER A 457 13.28 7.94 0.97
CA SER A 457 13.88 6.66 0.59
C SER A 457 14.18 5.72 1.77
N SER A 458 13.75 6.02 3.00
CA SER A 458 14.05 5.23 4.20
C SER A 458 15.56 4.95 4.43
N ARG A 459 16.42 5.92 4.11
CA ARG A 459 17.87 5.84 4.29
C ARG A 459 18.38 6.46 5.60
N LEU A 460 17.61 7.33 6.25
CA LEU A 460 17.99 7.94 7.52
C LEU A 460 17.71 7.01 8.71
N PHE A 461 18.66 6.85 9.61
CA PHE A 461 18.48 6.12 10.88
C PHE A 461 18.32 7.07 12.06
N LEU A 462 18.03 6.53 13.26
CA LEU A 462 17.63 7.32 14.43
C LEU A 462 18.44 8.61 14.69
N PRO A 463 19.79 8.61 14.72
CA PRO A 463 20.54 9.85 14.94
C PRO A 463 20.23 10.90 13.87
N GLU A 464 20.23 10.50 12.60
CA GLU A 464 19.92 11.39 11.47
C GLU A 464 18.45 11.80 11.45
N LEU A 465 17.53 10.93 11.88
CA LEU A 465 16.11 11.22 11.99
C LEU A 465 15.83 12.26 13.10
N LEU A 466 16.58 12.22 14.19
CA LEU A 466 16.51 13.26 15.22
C LEU A 466 17.01 14.60 14.67
N PHE A 467 18.14 14.63 13.95
CA PHE A 467 18.62 15.84 13.29
C PHE A 467 17.66 16.33 12.20
N PHE A 468 17.06 15.42 11.42
CA PHE A 468 15.99 15.73 10.48
C PHE A 468 14.80 16.41 11.19
N GLY A 469 14.34 15.86 12.32
CA GLY A 469 13.23 16.42 13.09
C GLY A 469 13.56 17.82 13.65
N LEU A 470 14.77 18.02 14.17
CA LEU A 470 15.24 19.32 14.65
C LEU A 470 15.39 20.33 13.51
N SER A 471 15.93 19.89 12.36
CA SER A 471 16.10 20.73 11.18
C SER A 471 14.74 21.16 10.64
N LEU A 472 13.78 20.23 10.52
CA LEU A 472 12.40 20.52 10.13
C LEU A 472 11.74 21.51 11.10
N PHE A 473 11.92 21.32 12.41
CA PHE A 473 11.39 22.25 13.42
C PHE A 473 12.02 23.65 13.31
N SER A 474 13.32 23.73 13.00
CA SER A 474 14.03 25.01 12.82
C SER A 474 13.60 25.75 11.55
N HIS A 475 13.27 25.05 10.46
CA HIS A 475 12.77 25.65 9.21
C HIS A 475 11.26 25.93 9.26
N ALA A 476 10.53 25.30 10.17
CA ALA A 476 9.10 25.53 10.35
C ALA A 476 8.80 26.97 10.82
N SER A 477 7.72 27.56 10.30
CA SER A 477 7.18 28.83 10.81
C SER A 477 6.81 28.72 12.29
N ASN A 478 6.71 29.85 13.02
CA ASN A 478 6.30 29.83 14.42
C ASN A 478 4.93 29.15 14.64
N THR A 479 3.98 29.39 13.75
CA THR A 479 2.67 28.71 13.76
C THR A 479 2.84 27.19 13.60
N SER A 480 3.66 26.76 12.64
CA SER A 480 3.96 25.34 12.43
C SER A 480 4.68 24.71 13.61
N ARG A 481 5.60 25.41 14.27
CA ARG A 481 6.28 24.91 15.48
C ARG A 481 5.30 24.64 16.61
N ILE A 482 4.41 25.61 16.88
CA ILE A 482 3.34 25.45 17.89
C ILE A 482 2.44 24.27 17.52
N GLU A 483 2.07 24.15 16.24
CA GLU A 483 1.23 23.06 15.75
C GLU A 483 1.91 21.69 15.85
N ILE A 484 3.19 21.58 15.46
CA ILE A 484 4.00 20.37 15.61
C ILE A 484 4.12 19.99 17.08
N MET A 485 4.34 20.96 17.98
CA MET A 485 4.37 20.69 19.43
C MET A 485 2.99 20.19 19.91
N ALA A 486 1.91 20.92 19.61
CA ALA A 486 0.57 20.59 20.07
C ALA A 486 0.08 19.24 19.53
N LYS A 487 0.28 18.97 18.24
CA LYS A 487 -0.17 17.75 17.55
C LYS A 487 0.80 16.58 17.72
N GLY A 488 2.09 16.86 17.91
CA GLY A 488 3.17 15.88 17.96
C GLY A 488 3.60 15.43 19.36
N THR A 489 3.26 16.14 20.44
CA THR A 489 3.70 15.74 21.81
C THR A 489 3.24 14.33 22.18
N LEU A 490 1.96 14.01 22.04
CA LEU A 490 1.45 12.66 22.36
C LEU A 490 2.04 11.57 21.44
N PRO A 491 2.09 11.74 20.11
CA PRO A 491 2.83 10.84 19.22
C PRO A 491 4.30 10.65 19.60
N LEU A 492 5.00 11.72 20.01
CA LEU A 492 6.40 11.67 20.42
C LEU A 492 6.59 10.83 21.69
N VAL A 493 5.73 11.03 22.71
CA VAL A 493 5.73 10.21 23.93
C VAL A 493 5.49 8.73 23.60
N ARG A 494 4.55 8.44 22.68
CA ARG A 494 4.29 7.08 22.21
C ARG A 494 5.51 6.47 21.53
N MET A 495 6.14 7.20 20.61
CA MET A 495 7.36 6.76 19.92
C MET A 495 8.46 6.44 20.93
N ILE A 496 8.75 7.34 21.88
CA ILE A 496 9.77 7.13 22.92
C ILE A 496 9.43 5.89 23.77
N SER A 497 8.17 5.72 24.16
CA SER A 497 7.72 4.52 24.89
C SER A 497 7.98 3.23 24.11
N ASN A 498 7.70 3.22 22.80
CA ASN A 498 7.92 2.06 21.95
C ASN A 498 9.42 1.76 21.80
N LEU A 499 10.26 2.78 21.58
CA LEU A 499 11.72 2.63 21.51
C LEU A 499 12.31 2.07 22.82
N VAL A 500 11.77 2.49 23.97
CA VAL A 500 12.22 2.00 25.30
C VAL A 500 11.79 0.56 25.58
N GLN A 501 10.65 0.13 25.03
CA GLN A 501 10.15 -1.25 25.14
C GLN A 501 10.86 -2.19 24.16
N ASP A 502 11.26 -1.68 22.99
CA ASP A 502 11.91 -2.45 21.93
C ASP A 502 13.42 -2.53 22.15
N ARG A 503 13.85 -3.40 23.08
CA ARG A 503 15.25 -3.50 23.55
C ARG A 503 16.08 -4.63 22.94
N GLU A 504 15.46 -5.59 22.25
CA GLU A 504 16.13 -6.76 21.65
C GLU A 504 15.60 -7.10 20.26
#